data_AF-A0A7R9DB44-F1
#
_entry.id   AF-A0A7R9DB44-F1
#
_cell.length_a   1.000
_cell.length_b   1.000
_cell.length_c   1.000
_cell.angle_alpha   90.00
_cell.angle_beta   90.00
_cell.angle_gamma   90.00
#
_symmetry.space_group_name_H-M   'P 1'
#
loop_
_entity.id
_entity.type
_entity.pdbx_description
1 polymer ?
#
loop_
_entity_poly.entity_id
_entity_poly.type
_entity_poly.pdbx_seq_one_letter_code
_entity_poly.pdbx_strand_id
1 'polypeptide(L)'
;MYDWSNGDREGENISQLGGFALPFLVVGCVLLLDGLIICLVLPSLDSDRKTTRKEPNLMSILRVPSVALVSYCTTAAAMSAGFLSATLEPHLRQFQLSPVTTGLMFVLSGTMYAVSAPLIGQLCDRNVHPKKLIALGGLATITCYFLVGPFPFIPVETKLWTCALGLIIHGLGFACILVPCFIEGIRSAISHDFPDDISTYGLVSGLWASFFALGAFVGPSMAGFLFDLVGFRQATLFVIVAHVIVVVAVTMFVCLERPSGPVVSPIRLTESEEERESLVNSNSRSRDPIPIIAPHRRSITVGYGSLPIIEPYHRSRISSITVL
;
A
#
# COMPACT_ATOMS: atom_id res chain seq x y z
N MET A 1 8.10 53.62 2.78
CA MET A 1 8.82 52.83 3.79
C MET A 1 7.77 51.95 4.44
N TYR A 2 7.52 50.78 3.83
CA TYR A 2 6.50 49.84 4.31
C TYR A 2 7.14 49.04 5.46
N ASP A 3 6.44 49.03 6.59
CA ASP A 3 6.82 48.38 7.83
C ASP A 3 6.76 46.86 7.68
N TRP A 4 7.93 46.23 7.50
CA TRP A 4 8.10 44.78 7.42
C TRP A 4 8.12 44.11 8.81
N SER A 5 7.89 44.84 9.90
CA SER A 5 8.14 44.33 11.25
C SER A 5 7.02 43.46 11.85
N ASN A 6 5.83 43.42 11.25
CA ASN A 6 4.67 42.76 11.87
C ASN A 6 4.29 41.39 11.27
N GLY A 7 4.77 41.05 10.06
CA GLY A 7 4.52 39.74 9.45
C GLY A 7 5.44 38.63 9.94
N ASP A 8 6.67 38.98 10.33
CA ASP A 8 7.67 38.00 10.78
C ASP A 8 7.43 37.54 12.22
N ARG A 9 6.82 38.37 13.06
CA ARG A 9 6.64 38.07 14.50
C ARG A 9 5.72 36.89 14.79
N GLU A 10 4.69 36.64 13.98
CA GLU A 10 3.73 35.56 14.26
C GLU A 10 4.28 34.17 13.88
N GLY A 11 5.06 34.07 12.80
CA GLY A 11 5.76 32.83 12.43
C GLY A 11 6.98 32.54 13.32
N GLU A 12 7.59 33.59 13.85
CA GLU A 12 8.75 33.53 14.74
C GLU A 12 8.35 33.15 16.19
N ASN A 13 7.14 33.52 16.63
CA ASN A 13 6.64 33.20 17.98
C ASN A 13 6.38 31.70 18.22
N ILE A 14 5.94 30.94 17.21
CA ILE A 14 5.72 29.49 17.31
C ILE A 14 7.03 28.69 17.24
N SER A 15 8.01 29.19 16.50
CA SER A 15 9.33 28.56 16.37
C SER A 15 10.26 28.87 17.56
N GLN A 16 9.98 29.95 18.31
CA GLN A 16 10.72 30.27 19.55
C GLN A 16 10.17 29.60 20.83
N LEU A 17 8.90 29.17 20.87
CA LEU A 17 8.30 28.68 22.14
C LEU A 17 8.68 27.23 22.52
N GLY A 18 9.19 26.43 21.57
CA GLY A 18 9.53 25.02 21.79
C GLY A 18 10.87 24.54 21.22
N GLY A 19 11.58 25.43 20.52
CA GLY A 19 12.85 25.13 19.86
C GLY A 19 12.76 23.97 18.85
N PHE A 20 13.92 23.44 18.45
CA PHE A 20 14.02 22.29 17.55
C PHE A 20 13.36 21.01 18.09
N ALA A 21 13.13 20.90 19.41
CA ALA A 21 12.64 19.68 20.06
C ALA A 21 11.11 19.48 19.96
N LEU A 22 10.33 20.56 19.83
CA LEU A 22 8.86 20.51 19.86
C LEU A 22 8.25 19.58 18.80
N PRO A 23 8.66 19.62 17.51
CA PRO A 23 8.08 18.74 16.50
C PRO A 23 8.34 17.26 16.81
N PHE A 24 9.52 16.93 17.34
CA PHE A 24 9.87 15.56 17.72
C PHE A 24 9.06 15.07 18.92
N LEU A 25 8.83 15.94 19.92
CA LEU A 25 8.02 15.59 21.09
C LEU A 25 6.56 15.34 20.68
N VAL A 26 5.98 16.21 19.86
CA VAL A 26 4.60 16.06 19.37
C VAL A 26 4.45 14.77 18.58
N VAL A 27 5.33 14.52 17.60
CA VAL A 27 5.30 13.29 16.80
C VAL A 27 5.52 12.06 17.69
N GLY A 28 6.47 12.10 18.63
CA GLY A 28 6.73 11.00 19.56
C GLY A 28 5.56 10.68 20.48
N CYS A 29 4.92 11.71 21.07
CA CYS A 29 3.72 11.52 21.90
C CYS A 29 2.56 10.94 21.09
N VAL A 30 2.34 11.41 19.87
CA VAL A 30 1.29 10.87 18.98
C VAL A 30 1.57 9.40 18.66
N LEU A 31 2.81 9.03 18.34
CA LEU A 31 3.20 7.64 18.08
C LEU A 31 3.03 6.73 19.30
N LEU A 32 3.32 7.23 20.52
CA LEU A 32 3.09 6.48 21.75
C LEU A 32 1.61 6.26 22.04
N LEU A 33 0.78 7.27 21.79
CA LEU A 33 -0.67 7.17 21.92
C LEU A 33 -1.25 6.18 20.90
N ASP A 34 -0.79 6.24 19.65
CA ASP A 34 -1.17 5.28 18.60
C ASP A 34 -0.80 3.84 19.01
N GLY A 35 0.42 3.62 19.48
CA GLY A 35 0.85 2.32 20.00
C GLY A 35 0.01 1.83 21.19
N LEU A 36 -0.36 2.72 22.11
CA LEU A 36 -1.25 2.38 23.22
C LEU A 36 -2.64 1.97 22.72
N ILE A 37 -3.21 2.70 21.76
CA ILE A 37 -4.50 2.37 21.15
C ILE A 37 -4.43 1.00 20.47
N ILE A 38 -3.38 0.73 19.70
CA ILE A 38 -3.18 -0.59 19.05
C ILE A 38 -3.14 -1.70 20.10
N CYS A 39 -2.38 -1.52 21.18
CA CYS A 39 -2.30 -2.52 22.27
C CYS A 39 -3.65 -2.77 22.98
N LEU A 40 -4.53 -1.77 23.05
CA LEU A 40 -5.84 -1.90 23.71
C LEU A 40 -6.93 -2.45 22.77
N VAL A 41 -6.84 -2.17 21.47
CA VAL A 41 -7.87 -2.49 20.48
C VAL A 41 -7.58 -3.79 19.74
N LEU A 42 -6.31 -4.09 19.45
CA LEU A 42 -5.95 -5.24 18.64
C LEU A 42 -6.11 -6.53 19.47
N PRO A 43 -7.01 -7.44 19.09
CA PRO A 43 -7.15 -8.72 19.78
C PRO A 43 -5.86 -9.53 19.62
N SER A 44 -5.45 -10.20 20.70
CA SER A 44 -4.36 -11.18 20.66
C SER A 44 -4.70 -12.23 19.61
N LEU A 45 -3.93 -12.28 18.53
CA LEU A 45 -4.00 -13.35 17.57
C LEU A 45 -3.38 -14.58 18.23
N ASP A 46 -4.19 -15.57 18.60
CA ASP A 46 -3.68 -16.82 19.14
C ASP A 46 -2.71 -17.44 18.13
N SER A 47 -1.45 -17.58 18.54
CA SER A 47 -0.36 -18.21 17.76
C SER A 47 -0.55 -19.73 17.58
N ASP A 48 -1.79 -20.20 17.53
CA ASP A 48 -2.15 -21.63 17.57
C ASP A 48 -1.89 -22.36 16.24
N ARG A 49 -1.37 -21.65 15.23
CA ARG A 49 -0.84 -22.25 14.01
C ARG A 49 0.68 -22.42 14.10
N LYS A 50 1.17 -23.20 15.06
CA LYS A 50 2.44 -23.94 14.92
C LYS A 50 2.27 -25.07 13.90
N THR A 51 1.82 -24.75 12.69
CA THR A 51 1.87 -25.71 11.59
C THR A 51 3.28 -25.70 11.04
N THR A 52 3.85 -26.88 10.88
CA THR A 52 5.11 -27.26 10.23
C THR A 52 5.23 -26.82 8.76
N ARG A 53 4.60 -25.70 8.37
CA ARG A 53 4.72 -25.09 7.05
C ARG A 53 6.02 -24.31 7.02
N LYS A 54 6.87 -24.62 6.05
CA LYS A 54 8.12 -23.90 5.78
C LYS A 54 7.79 -22.42 5.62
N GLU A 55 8.24 -21.58 6.56
CA GLU A 55 7.98 -20.15 6.51
C GLU A 55 8.47 -19.59 5.15
N PRO A 56 7.64 -18.79 4.47
CA PRO A 56 8.01 -18.24 3.18
C PRO A 56 9.25 -17.36 3.34
N ASN A 57 10.32 -17.71 2.63
CA ASN A 57 11.58 -16.97 2.66
C ASN A 57 11.49 -15.71 1.78
N LEU A 58 12.04 -14.58 2.24
CA LEU A 58 12.13 -13.32 1.49
C LEU A 58 12.82 -13.48 0.12
N MET A 59 13.85 -14.32 0.06
CA MET A 59 14.52 -14.60 -1.22
C MET A 59 13.65 -15.45 -2.16
N SER A 60 12.72 -16.24 -1.62
CA SER A 60 11.78 -17.02 -2.43
C SER A 60 10.70 -16.14 -3.04
N ILE A 61 10.18 -15.15 -2.29
CA ILE A 61 9.14 -14.25 -2.80
C ILE A 61 9.70 -13.31 -3.88
N LEU A 62 10.95 -12.86 -3.74
CA LEU A 62 11.64 -12.06 -4.76
C LEU A 62 11.93 -12.81 -6.06
N ARG A 63 11.91 -14.15 -6.07
CA ARG A 63 12.02 -14.93 -7.30
C ARG A 63 10.74 -14.90 -8.14
N VAL A 64 9.61 -14.50 -7.55
CA VAL A 64 8.36 -14.30 -8.29
C VAL A 64 8.54 -13.07 -9.19
N PRO A 65 8.50 -13.21 -10.53
CA PRO A 65 8.83 -12.12 -11.44
C PRO A 65 7.98 -10.87 -11.26
N SER A 66 6.69 -11.05 -10.96
CA SER A 66 5.76 -9.93 -10.69
C SER A 66 6.13 -9.20 -9.40
N VAL A 67 6.53 -9.93 -8.34
CA VAL A 67 6.96 -9.33 -7.06
C VAL A 67 8.27 -8.56 -7.23
N ALA A 68 9.23 -9.10 -7.98
CA ALA A 68 10.48 -8.42 -8.31
C ALA A 68 10.22 -7.12 -9.11
N LEU A 69 9.31 -7.17 -10.07
CA LEU A 69 8.91 -6.01 -10.88
C LEU A 69 8.30 -4.91 -10.00
N VAL A 70 7.32 -5.23 -9.15
CA VAL A 70 6.69 -4.22 -8.27
C VAL A 70 7.64 -3.71 -7.18
N SER A 71 8.63 -4.52 -6.77
CA SER A 71 9.71 -4.08 -5.88
C SER A 71 10.55 -2.99 -6.54
N TYR A 72 10.96 -3.19 -7.80
CA TYR A 72 11.65 -2.14 -8.57
C TYR A 72 10.78 -0.89 -8.77
N CYS A 73 9.48 -1.07 -9.11
CA CYS A 73 8.55 0.06 -9.25
C CYS A 73 8.41 0.87 -7.96
N THR A 74 8.37 0.20 -6.81
CA THR A 74 8.33 0.84 -5.49
C THR A 74 9.60 1.64 -5.22
N THR A 75 10.78 1.07 -5.52
CA THR A 75 12.05 1.80 -5.42
C THR A 75 12.10 3.01 -6.35
N ALA A 76 11.66 2.86 -7.60
CA ALA A 76 11.63 3.96 -8.57
C ALA A 76 10.74 5.10 -8.11
N ALA A 77 9.55 4.80 -7.60
CA ALA A 77 8.64 5.80 -7.04
C ALA A 77 9.25 6.48 -5.80
N ALA A 78 9.77 5.72 -4.83
CA ALA A 78 10.37 6.31 -3.64
C ALA A 78 11.60 7.18 -3.99
N MET A 79 12.37 6.76 -4.99
CA MET A 79 13.48 7.52 -5.55
C MET A 79 13.03 8.84 -6.19
N SER A 80 11.89 8.90 -6.90
CA SER A 80 11.38 10.17 -7.41
C SER A 80 10.96 11.11 -6.28
N ALA A 81 10.20 10.60 -5.31
CA ALA A 81 9.78 11.40 -4.16
C ALA A 81 11.00 11.97 -3.40
N GLY A 82 12.01 11.13 -3.15
CA GLY A 82 13.26 11.57 -2.51
C GLY A 82 14.08 12.55 -3.36
N PHE A 83 14.09 12.38 -4.67
CA PHE A 83 14.75 13.34 -5.57
C PHE A 83 14.06 14.71 -5.51
N LEU A 84 12.73 14.74 -5.56
CA LEU A 84 11.96 15.98 -5.39
C LEU A 84 12.21 16.60 -4.01
N SER A 85 12.21 15.80 -2.94
CA SER A 85 12.42 16.34 -1.60
C SER A 85 13.78 17.03 -1.45
N ALA A 86 14.82 16.51 -2.10
CA ALA A 86 16.18 17.08 -2.03
C ALA A 86 16.39 18.28 -2.97
N THR A 87 15.73 18.29 -4.13
CA THR A 87 16.03 19.28 -5.19
C THR A 87 15.00 20.39 -5.34
N LEU A 88 13.78 20.22 -4.81
CA LEU A 88 12.70 21.17 -5.02
C LEU A 88 12.96 22.52 -4.34
N GLU A 89 13.52 22.54 -3.13
CA GLU A 89 13.85 23.81 -2.47
C GLU A 89 14.93 24.59 -3.25
N PRO A 90 16.10 24.01 -3.59
CA PRO A 90 17.07 24.66 -4.47
C PRO A 90 16.46 25.15 -5.80
N HIS A 91 15.57 24.36 -6.39
CA HIS A 91 14.89 24.72 -7.63
C HIS A 91 13.95 25.91 -7.49
N LEU A 92 13.26 26.05 -6.35
CA LEU A 92 12.31 27.13 -6.09
C LEU A 92 12.98 28.46 -5.70
N ARG A 93 14.27 28.45 -5.30
CA ARG A 93 15.02 29.67 -4.92
C ARG A 93 15.02 30.75 -6.00
N GLN A 94 14.97 30.36 -7.28
CA GLN A 94 14.89 31.30 -8.40
C GLN A 94 13.62 32.17 -8.38
N PHE A 95 12.54 31.71 -7.72
CA PHE A 95 11.28 32.43 -7.61
C PHE A 95 11.18 33.33 -6.37
N GLN A 96 12.20 33.33 -5.49
CA GLN A 96 12.26 34.14 -4.26
C GLN A 96 10.97 34.07 -3.41
N LEU A 97 10.44 32.85 -3.23
CA LEU A 97 9.18 32.63 -2.51
C LEU A 97 9.35 32.74 -0.99
N SER A 98 8.25 33.05 -0.31
CA SER A 98 8.19 32.96 1.15
C SER A 98 8.39 31.50 1.63
N PRO A 99 8.93 31.27 2.84
CA PRO A 99 9.07 29.93 3.41
C PRO A 99 7.75 29.14 3.45
N VAL A 100 6.64 29.83 3.73
CA VAL A 100 5.29 29.24 3.78
C VAL A 100 4.86 28.74 2.40
N THR A 101 5.07 29.55 1.35
CA THR A 101 4.74 29.15 -0.03
C THR A 101 5.61 27.99 -0.51
N THR A 102 6.90 27.99 -0.17
CA THR A 102 7.81 26.88 -0.46
C THR A 102 7.34 25.60 0.23
N GLY A 103 6.99 25.68 1.51
CA GLY A 103 6.42 24.55 2.26
C GLY A 103 5.13 24.02 1.63
N LEU A 104 4.24 24.91 1.19
CA LEU A 104 3.00 24.51 0.50
C LEU A 104 3.27 23.71 -0.78
N MET A 105 4.32 24.05 -1.54
CA MET A 105 4.71 23.29 -2.73
C MET A 105 5.08 21.84 -2.38
N PHE A 106 5.85 21.60 -1.32
CA PHE A 106 6.15 20.24 -0.86
C PHE A 106 4.90 19.46 -0.44
N VAL A 107 3.94 20.15 0.21
CA VAL A 107 2.69 19.53 0.67
C VAL A 107 1.80 19.11 -0.49
N LEU A 108 1.78 19.84 -1.62
CA LEU A 108 0.92 19.53 -2.78
C LEU A 108 1.02 18.07 -3.23
N SER A 109 2.23 17.55 -3.41
CA SER A 109 2.42 16.16 -3.85
C SER A 109 1.89 15.16 -2.81
N GLY A 110 2.12 15.43 -1.51
CA GLY A 110 1.66 14.57 -0.43
C GLY A 110 0.13 14.57 -0.28
N THR A 111 -0.49 15.75 -0.37
CA THR A 111 -1.95 15.89 -0.32
C THR A 111 -2.62 15.21 -1.51
N MET A 112 -2.08 15.38 -2.72
CA MET A 112 -2.64 14.73 -3.90
C MET A 112 -2.52 13.20 -3.83
N TYR A 113 -1.41 12.67 -3.30
CA TYR A 113 -1.29 11.25 -2.99
C TYR A 113 -2.35 10.79 -1.97
N ALA A 114 -2.50 11.52 -0.86
CA ALA A 114 -3.45 11.16 0.20
C ALA A 114 -4.91 11.11 -0.28
N VAL A 115 -5.31 12.05 -1.15
CA VAL A 115 -6.67 12.11 -1.71
C VAL A 115 -6.88 11.03 -2.78
N SER A 116 -5.87 10.73 -3.58
CA SER A 116 -6.00 9.76 -4.69
C SER A 116 -5.81 8.30 -4.25
N ALA A 117 -5.05 8.02 -3.18
CA ALA A 117 -4.78 6.66 -2.73
C ALA A 117 -6.05 5.82 -2.46
N PRO A 118 -7.10 6.32 -1.78
CA PRO A 118 -8.35 5.56 -1.61
C PRO A 118 -9.06 5.27 -2.94
N LEU A 119 -9.06 6.24 -3.86
CA LEU A 119 -9.69 6.10 -5.18
C LEU A 119 -8.99 5.03 -6.02
N ILE A 120 -7.65 5.03 -6.02
CA ILE A 120 -6.83 4.03 -6.70
C ILE A 120 -6.99 2.66 -6.05
N GLY A 121 -7.05 2.59 -4.72
CA GLY A 121 -7.34 1.36 -3.99
C GLY A 121 -8.67 0.73 -4.42
N GLN A 122 -9.75 1.52 -4.40
CA GLN A 122 -11.07 1.09 -4.89
C GLN A 122 -11.03 0.64 -6.36
N LEU A 123 -10.23 1.30 -7.19
CA LEU A 123 -10.09 0.95 -8.60
C LEU A 123 -9.38 -0.40 -8.81
N CYS A 124 -8.37 -0.71 -8.00
CA CYS A 124 -7.70 -2.01 -7.96
C CYS A 124 -8.65 -3.15 -7.53
N ASP A 125 -9.67 -2.84 -6.74
CA ASP A 125 -10.68 -3.81 -6.28
C ASP A 125 -11.80 -4.01 -7.31
N ARG A 126 -12.13 -3.01 -8.13
CA ARG A 126 -13.22 -3.02 -9.12
C ARG A 126 -12.85 -3.54 -10.52
N ASN A 127 -11.85 -4.42 -10.63
CA ASN A 127 -11.38 -5.09 -11.87
C ASN A 127 -10.40 -4.32 -12.77
N VAL A 128 -9.78 -3.22 -12.31
CA VAL A 128 -8.63 -2.68 -13.05
C VAL A 128 -7.38 -3.46 -12.68
N HIS A 129 -6.69 -4.00 -13.70
CA HIS A 129 -5.41 -4.68 -13.49
C HIS A 129 -4.39 -3.72 -12.86
N PRO A 130 -3.85 -4.02 -11.66
CA PRO A 130 -2.92 -3.15 -10.94
C PRO A 130 -1.73 -2.69 -11.81
N LYS A 131 -1.18 -3.59 -12.62
CA LYS A 131 -0.09 -3.30 -13.56
C LYS A 131 -0.39 -2.14 -14.53
N LYS A 132 -1.64 -1.99 -14.99
CA LYS A 132 -2.03 -0.87 -15.88
C LYS A 132 -1.97 0.47 -15.14
N LEU A 133 -2.34 0.48 -13.86
CA LEU A 133 -2.25 1.67 -13.01
C LEU A 133 -0.80 2.05 -12.73
N ILE A 134 0.07 1.05 -12.50
CA ILE A 134 1.52 1.28 -12.33
C ILE A 134 2.11 1.94 -13.59
N ALA A 135 1.75 1.45 -14.79
CA ALA A 135 2.21 2.06 -16.05
C ALA A 135 1.69 3.50 -16.21
N LEU A 136 0.42 3.76 -15.89
CA LEU A 136 -0.16 5.11 -15.91
C LEU A 136 0.56 6.04 -14.92
N GLY A 137 0.83 5.57 -13.71
CA GLY A 137 1.56 6.31 -12.70
C GLY A 137 2.99 6.63 -13.13
N GLY A 138 3.68 5.68 -13.78
CA GLY A 138 5.00 5.90 -14.38
C GLY A 138 5.00 7.02 -15.43
N LEU A 139 4.01 7.01 -16.34
CA LEU A 139 3.83 8.07 -17.35
C LEU A 139 3.51 9.44 -16.72
N ALA A 140 2.69 9.46 -15.67
CA ALA A 140 2.38 10.67 -14.92
C ALA A 140 3.65 11.24 -14.25
N THR A 141 4.46 10.39 -13.60
CA THR A 141 5.73 10.82 -13.00
C THR A 141 6.70 11.36 -14.05
N ILE A 142 6.85 10.71 -15.20
CA ILE A 142 7.67 11.22 -16.31
C ILE A 142 7.20 12.62 -16.74
N THR A 143 5.88 12.79 -16.89
CA THR A 143 5.27 14.08 -17.25
C THR A 143 5.54 15.16 -16.20
N CYS A 144 5.47 14.82 -14.91
CA CYS A 144 5.86 15.73 -13.83
C CYS A 144 7.30 16.23 -14.02
N TYR A 145 8.28 15.35 -14.20
CA TYR A 145 9.67 15.78 -14.31
C TYR A 145 9.95 16.61 -15.57
N PHE A 146 9.21 16.38 -16.65
CA PHE A 146 9.25 17.27 -17.81
C PHE A 146 8.64 18.66 -17.55
N LEU A 147 7.62 18.76 -16.69
CA LEU A 147 7.00 20.04 -16.33
C LEU A 147 7.81 20.85 -15.31
N VAL A 148 8.41 20.16 -14.32
CA VAL A 148 9.24 20.79 -13.27
C VAL A 148 10.61 21.15 -13.82
N GLY A 149 11.25 20.25 -14.58
CA GLY A 149 12.54 20.47 -15.24
C GLY A 149 12.41 20.39 -16.75
N PRO A 150 11.92 21.44 -17.44
CA PRO A 150 11.72 21.41 -18.89
C PRO A 150 13.01 21.02 -19.61
N PHE A 151 12.86 20.13 -20.59
CA PHE A 151 13.96 19.47 -21.29
C PHE A 151 15.02 20.48 -21.74
N PRO A 152 16.32 20.24 -21.50
CA PRO A 152 17.41 21.21 -21.73
C PRO A 152 17.45 21.77 -23.16
N PHE A 153 16.92 21.03 -24.14
CA PHE A 153 16.90 21.41 -25.55
C PHE A 153 15.68 22.28 -25.95
N ILE A 154 14.71 22.48 -25.05
CA ILE A 154 13.62 23.43 -25.26
C ILE A 154 13.84 24.62 -24.33
N PRO A 155 14.02 25.85 -24.85
CA PRO A 155 14.21 27.05 -24.04
C PRO A 155 12.85 27.54 -23.50
N VAL A 156 12.22 26.74 -22.64
CA VAL A 156 11.04 27.16 -21.87
C VAL A 156 11.51 27.63 -20.49
N GLU A 157 11.17 28.86 -20.14
CA GLU A 157 11.37 29.36 -18.78
C GLU A 157 10.54 28.55 -17.79
N THR A 158 11.15 28.18 -16.66
CA THR A 158 10.44 27.52 -15.57
C THR A 158 9.48 28.53 -14.93
N LYS A 159 8.20 28.16 -14.87
CA LYS A 159 7.17 29.00 -14.25
C LYS A 159 6.70 28.31 -12.97
N LEU A 160 6.35 29.11 -11.95
CA LEU A 160 5.90 28.56 -10.67
C LEU A 160 4.67 27.64 -10.82
N TRP A 161 3.72 28.01 -11.69
CA TRP A 161 2.51 27.22 -11.92
C TRP A 161 2.81 25.86 -12.60
N THR A 162 3.84 25.76 -13.45
CA THR A 162 4.22 24.48 -14.07
C THR A 162 4.83 23.55 -13.03
N CYS A 163 5.56 24.10 -12.06
CA CYS A 163 6.05 23.35 -10.91
C CYS A 163 4.89 22.83 -10.06
N ALA A 164 3.94 23.69 -9.71
CA ALA A 164 2.76 23.29 -8.94
C ALA A 164 1.94 22.20 -9.66
N LEU A 165 1.70 22.35 -10.97
CA LEU A 165 1.01 21.35 -11.79
C LEU A 165 1.80 20.02 -11.84
N GLY A 166 3.12 20.11 -12.00
CA GLY A 166 4.00 18.94 -11.97
C GLY A 166 3.90 18.17 -10.64
N LEU A 167 3.91 18.88 -9.50
CA LEU A 167 3.79 18.29 -8.16
C LEU A 167 2.42 17.64 -7.93
N ILE A 168 1.35 18.23 -8.46
CA ILE A 168 0.01 17.63 -8.42
C ILE A 168 0.00 16.31 -9.21
N ILE A 169 0.53 16.33 -10.43
CA ILE A 169 0.63 15.14 -11.28
C ILE A 169 1.52 14.08 -10.63
N HIS A 170 2.62 14.49 -9.97
CA HIS A 170 3.48 13.58 -9.22
C HIS A 170 2.71 12.87 -8.11
N GLY A 171 1.96 13.60 -7.28
CA GLY A 171 1.17 12.99 -6.21
C GLY A 171 0.16 11.95 -6.72
N LEU A 172 -0.51 12.25 -7.83
CA LEU A 172 -1.41 11.31 -8.51
C LEU A 172 -0.67 10.09 -9.06
N GLY A 173 0.46 10.32 -9.74
CA GLY A 173 1.31 9.25 -10.28
C GLY A 173 1.87 8.34 -9.19
N PHE A 174 2.27 8.92 -8.07
CA PHE A 174 2.78 8.22 -6.90
C PHE A 174 1.73 7.29 -6.29
N ALA A 175 0.47 7.74 -6.19
CA ALA A 175 -0.63 6.88 -5.76
C ALA A 175 -0.88 5.73 -6.74
N CYS A 176 -0.86 6.02 -8.04
CA CYS A 176 -1.01 5.03 -9.12
C CYS A 176 0.15 4.01 -9.19
N ILE A 177 1.29 4.26 -8.54
CA ILE A 177 2.39 3.29 -8.44
C ILE A 177 2.32 2.54 -7.11
N LEU A 178 2.35 3.23 -5.97
CA LEU A 178 2.55 2.60 -4.67
C LEU A 178 1.39 1.70 -4.25
N VAL A 179 0.14 2.18 -4.40
CA VAL A 179 -1.04 1.42 -3.99
C VAL A 179 -1.17 0.14 -4.83
N PRO A 180 -1.11 0.19 -6.18
CA PRO A 180 -1.17 -1.01 -6.99
C PRO A 180 0.05 -1.93 -6.82
N CYS A 181 1.26 -1.41 -6.55
CA CYS A 181 2.44 -2.25 -6.28
C CYS A 181 2.25 -3.13 -5.05
N PHE A 182 1.69 -2.57 -3.97
CA PHE A 182 1.40 -3.33 -2.76
C PHE A 182 0.36 -4.43 -3.01
N ILE A 183 -0.75 -4.07 -3.67
CA ILE A 183 -1.84 -5.00 -4.00
C ILE A 183 -1.35 -6.12 -4.94
N GLU A 184 -0.62 -5.77 -6.00
CA GLU A 184 -0.08 -6.73 -6.96
C GLU A 184 0.98 -7.63 -6.31
N GLY A 185 1.79 -7.12 -5.38
CA GLY A 185 2.75 -7.90 -4.60
C GLY A 185 2.06 -9.01 -3.80
N ILE A 186 0.97 -8.68 -3.11
CA ILE A 186 0.16 -9.66 -2.36
C ILE A 186 -0.48 -10.67 -3.31
N ARG A 187 -1.20 -10.19 -4.34
CA ARG A 187 -1.89 -11.06 -5.30
C ARG A 187 -0.93 -12.00 -6.02
N SER A 188 0.25 -11.51 -6.37
CA SER A 188 1.29 -12.29 -7.05
C SER A 188 1.94 -13.33 -6.13
N ALA A 189 2.11 -13.02 -4.85
CA ALA A 189 2.61 -13.98 -3.88
C ALA A 189 1.62 -15.14 -3.72
N ILE A 190 0.34 -14.83 -3.47
CA ILE A 190 -0.72 -15.83 -3.30
C ILE A 190 -0.88 -16.69 -4.55
N SER A 191 -0.77 -16.09 -5.75
CA SER A 191 -0.86 -16.85 -7.01
C SER A 191 0.33 -17.79 -7.27
N HIS A 192 1.43 -17.65 -6.53
CA HIS A 192 2.62 -18.50 -6.59
C HIS A 192 2.76 -19.40 -5.36
N ASP A 193 1.63 -19.90 -4.85
CA ASP A 193 1.52 -20.87 -3.75
C ASP A 193 1.98 -20.37 -2.36
N PHE A 194 2.10 -19.06 -2.16
CA PHE A 194 2.27 -18.50 -0.82
C PHE A 194 0.95 -18.55 -0.05
N PRO A 195 0.96 -18.82 1.27
CA PRO A 195 -0.26 -18.88 2.05
C PRO A 195 -0.98 -17.54 2.10
N ASP A 196 -2.31 -17.54 1.97
CA ASP A 196 -3.12 -16.33 2.21
C ASP A 196 -3.36 -16.15 3.72
N ASP A 197 -2.30 -15.78 4.44
CA ASP A 197 -2.31 -15.51 5.87
C ASP A 197 -1.35 -14.37 6.25
N ILE A 198 -1.41 -13.95 7.50
CA ILE A 198 -0.65 -12.81 8.06
C ILE A 198 0.86 -12.93 7.78
N SER A 199 1.40 -14.15 7.66
CA SER A 199 2.82 -14.33 7.36
C SER A 199 3.19 -13.81 5.96
N THR A 200 2.36 -14.07 4.95
CA THR A 200 2.57 -13.55 3.58
C THR A 200 2.33 -12.05 3.51
N TYR A 201 1.27 -11.53 4.14
CA TYR A 201 1.03 -10.08 4.19
C TYR A 201 2.19 -9.35 4.87
N GLY A 202 2.69 -9.88 5.99
CA GLY A 202 3.86 -9.36 6.69
C GLY A 202 5.12 -9.40 5.83
N LEU A 203 5.35 -10.50 5.10
CA LEU A 203 6.51 -10.65 4.23
C LEU A 203 6.49 -9.66 3.05
N VAL A 204 5.35 -9.54 2.35
CA VAL A 204 5.19 -8.60 1.23
C VAL A 204 5.31 -7.15 1.71
N SER A 205 4.68 -6.82 2.85
CA SER A 205 4.78 -5.48 3.45
C SER A 205 6.22 -5.13 3.85
N GLY A 206 6.93 -6.05 4.51
CA GLY A 206 8.32 -5.86 4.87
C GLY A 206 9.22 -5.68 3.64
N LEU A 207 8.96 -6.42 2.57
CA LEU A 207 9.66 -6.27 1.30
C LEU A 207 9.39 -4.90 0.67
N TRP A 208 8.11 -4.51 0.55
CA TRP A 208 7.69 -3.23 0.01
C TRP A 208 8.34 -2.07 0.78
N ALA A 209 8.32 -2.09 2.11
CA ALA A 209 8.93 -1.07 2.96
C ALA A 209 10.45 -1.01 2.78
N SER A 210 11.11 -2.16 2.60
CA SER A 210 12.56 -2.23 2.35
C SER A 210 12.95 -1.60 1.02
N PHE A 211 12.24 -1.92 -0.07
CA PHE A 211 12.49 -1.34 -1.38
C PHE A 211 12.07 0.14 -1.46
N PHE A 212 11.05 0.54 -0.72
CA PHE A 212 10.69 1.94 -0.54
C PHE A 212 11.83 2.70 0.16
N ALA A 213 12.34 2.19 1.27
CA ALA A 213 13.47 2.78 2.00
C ALA A 213 14.73 2.85 1.13
N LEU A 214 15.00 1.83 0.32
CA LEU A 214 16.09 1.83 -0.65
C LEU A 214 15.96 2.99 -1.64
N GLY A 215 14.78 3.21 -2.21
CA GLY A 215 14.53 4.33 -3.12
C GLY A 215 14.62 5.68 -2.42
N ALA A 216 14.08 5.78 -1.20
CA ALA A 216 14.15 6.99 -0.37
C ALA A 216 15.58 7.34 0.07
N PHE A 217 16.50 6.38 0.08
CA PHE A 217 17.93 6.62 0.26
C PHE A 217 18.60 7.03 -1.06
N VAL A 218 18.41 6.26 -2.13
CA VAL A 218 19.07 6.49 -3.42
C VAL A 218 18.65 7.83 -4.05
N GLY A 219 17.37 8.20 -3.94
CA GLY A 219 16.80 9.42 -4.53
C GLY A 219 17.51 10.70 -4.09
N PRO A 220 17.50 11.05 -2.79
CA PRO A 220 18.17 12.25 -2.26
C PRO A 220 19.68 12.22 -2.46
N SER A 221 20.33 11.06 -2.28
CA SER A 221 21.77 10.92 -2.47
C SER A 221 22.20 11.20 -3.91
N MET A 222 21.50 10.62 -4.89
CA MET A 222 21.75 10.88 -6.31
C MET A 222 21.33 12.28 -6.70
N ALA A 223 20.23 12.80 -6.14
CA ALA A 223 19.79 14.17 -6.37
C ALA A 223 20.87 15.20 -6.03
N GLY A 224 21.43 15.16 -4.81
CA GLY A 224 22.48 16.10 -4.41
C GLY A 224 23.70 15.99 -5.32
N PHE A 225 24.19 14.77 -5.53
CA PHE A 225 25.35 14.52 -6.38
C PHE A 225 25.17 15.00 -7.83
N LEU A 226 24.03 14.71 -8.46
CA LEU A 226 23.77 15.13 -9.84
C LEU A 226 23.46 16.62 -9.93
N PHE A 227 22.78 17.19 -8.93
CA PHE A 227 22.47 18.61 -8.90
C PHE A 227 23.75 19.45 -8.95
N ASP A 228 24.77 19.08 -8.19
CA ASP A 228 26.05 19.79 -8.16
C ASP A 228 26.88 19.63 -9.44
N LEU A 229 26.82 18.45 -10.10
CA LEU A 229 27.64 18.16 -11.27
C LEU A 229 27.05 18.65 -12.60
N VAL A 230 25.75 18.41 -12.82
CA VAL A 230 25.10 18.62 -14.12
C VAL A 230 23.94 19.62 -14.05
N GLY A 231 23.63 20.14 -12.86
CA GLY A 231 22.53 21.04 -12.62
C GLY A 231 21.16 20.35 -12.63
N PHE A 232 20.15 21.07 -12.14
CA PHE A 232 18.80 20.53 -11.94
C PHE A 232 18.20 19.88 -13.21
N ARG A 233 18.27 20.56 -14.36
CA ARG A 233 17.61 20.11 -15.61
C ARG A 233 18.15 18.78 -16.15
N GLN A 234 19.43 18.51 -15.96
CA GLN A 234 20.03 17.23 -16.37
C GLN A 234 19.86 16.17 -15.29
N ALA A 235 19.87 16.59 -14.02
CA ALA A 235 19.64 15.68 -12.90
C ALA A 235 18.26 15.03 -12.94
N THR A 236 17.21 15.71 -13.44
CA THR A 236 15.87 15.13 -13.59
C THR A 236 15.82 13.96 -14.58
N LEU A 237 16.76 13.86 -15.54
CA LEU A 237 16.83 12.75 -16.49
C LEU A 237 17.06 11.42 -15.79
N PHE A 238 17.77 11.40 -14.66
CA PHE A 238 17.96 10.20 -13.86
C PHE A 238 16.62 9.57 -13.44
N VAL A 239 15.69 10.40 -12.95
CA VAL A 239 14.37 9.94 -12.52
C VAL A 239 13.49 9.58 -13.72
N ILE A 240 13.58 10.34 -14.82
CA ILE A 240 12.85 10.05 -16.06
C ILE A 240 13.27 8.68 -16.60
N VAL A 241 14.56 8.40 -16.68
CA VAL A 241 15.08 7.10 -17.16
C VAL A 241 14.58 5.96 -16.27
N ALA A 242 14.65 6.11 -14.94
CA ALA A 242 14.13 5.10 -14.02
C ALA A 242 12.63 4.82 -14.25
N HIS A 243 11.81 5.84 -14.48
CA HIS A 243 10.38 5.66 -14.74
C HIS A 243 10.08 5.17 -16.16
N VAL A 244 10.92 5.49 -17.16
CA VAL A 244 10.82 4.87 -18.48
C VAL A 244 11.06 3.37 -18.37
N ILE A 245 12.04 2.93 -17.58
CA ILE A 245 12.28 1.51 -17.32
C ILE A 245 11.05 0.89 -16.64
N VAL A 246 10.42 1.56 -15.66
CA VAL A 246 9.16 1.10 -15.06
C VAL A 246 8.08 0.90 -16.12
N VAL A 247 7.80 1.91 -16.95
CA VAL A 247 6.75 1.83 -17.97
C VAL A 247 7.04 0.73 -18.97
N VAL A 248 8.27 0.63 -19.47
CA VAL A 248 8.68 -0.40 -20.44
C VAL A 248 8.60 -1.80 -19.80
N ALA A 249 9.15 -2.00 -18.61
CA ALA A 249 9.17 -3.29 -17.94
C ALA A 249 7.75 -3.77 -17.60
N VAL A 250 6.89 -2.88 -17.08
CA VAL A 250 5.49 -3.22 -16.76
C VAL A 250 4.70 -3.50 -18.03
N THR A 251 4.86 -2.70 -19.08
CA THR A 251 4.15 -2.92 -20.35
C THR A 251 4.61 -4.22 -21.01
N MET A 252 5.92 -4.48 -21.04
CA MET A 252 6.48 -5.75 -21.53
C MET A 252 5.93 -6.92 -20.72
N PHE A 253 5.91 -6.81 -19.40
CA PHE A 253 5.37 -7.86 -18.52
C PHE A 253 3.90 -8.14 -18.85
N VAL A 254 3.06 -7.11 -18.94
CA VAL A 254 1.64 -7.24 -19.30
C VAL A 254 1.45 -7.84 -20.70
N CYS A 255 2.29 -7.50 -21.66
CA CYS A 255 2.23 -8.06 -23.02
C CYS A 255 2.69 -9.53 -23.08
N LEU A 256 3.61 -9.94 -22.21
CA LEU A 256 4.13 -11.31 -22.13
C LEU A 256 3.29 -12.21 -21.24
N GLU A 257 2.58 -11.64 -20.28
CA GLU A 257 1.64 -12.36 -19.43
C GLU A 257 0.49 -12.87 -20.30
N ARG A 258 0.43 -14.19 -20.49
CA ARG A 258 -0.76 -14.82 -21.10
C ARG A 258 -1.97 -14.43 -20.23
N PRO A 259 -3.16 -14.25 -20.82
CA PRO A 259 -4.36 -13.94 -20.04
C PRO A 259 -4.62 -15.09 -19.06
N SER A 260 -4.14 -14.93 -17.83
CA SER A 260 -4.47 -15.79 -16.71
C SER A 260 -5.93 -15.56 -16.35
N GLY A 261 -6.61 -16.64 -15.97
CA GLY A 261 -8.05 -16.66 -15.67
C GLY A 261 -8.48 -15.66 -14.60
N PRO A 262 -9.78 -15.66 -14.25
CA PRO A 262 -10.41 -14.57 -13.52
C PRO A 262 -9.64 -14.20 -12.26
N VAL A 263 -9.45 -12.88 -12.09
CA VAL A 263 -8.83 -12.25 -10.92
C VAL A 263 -9.47 -12.84 -9.67
N VAL A 264 -8.72 -13.60 -8.89
CA VAL A 264 -9.14 -13.99 -7.54
C VAL A 264 -9.22 -12.70 -6.74
N SER A 265 -10.45 -12.29 -6.42
CA SER A 265 -10.73 -11.14 -5.57
C SER A 265 -10.03 -11.34 -4.22
N PRO A 266 -9.31 -10.33 -3.69
CA PRO A 266 -8.84 -10.39 -2.32
C PRO A 266 -10.04 -10.58 -1.40
N ILE A 267 -9.84 -11.44 -0.39
CA ILE A 267 -10.71 -11.77 0.74
C ILE A 267 -11.92 -10.84 0.86
N ARG A 268 -13.08 -11.43 0.56
CA ARG A 268 -14.38 -10.97 1.01
C ARG A 268 -14.33 -10.85 2.54
N LEU A 269 -14.24 -9.63 3.07
CA LEU A 269 -14.53 -9.33 4.48
C LEU A 269 -15.92 -9.86 4.92
N THR A 270 -16.78 -10.24 3.98
CA THR A 270 -18.04 -10.93 4.26
C THR A 270 -17.85 -12.28 4.94
N GLU A 271 -16.71 -12.98 4.82
CA GLU A 271 -16.49 -14.22 5.58
C GLU A 271 -16.41 -13.94 7.08
N SER A 272 -15.83 -12.81 7.50
CA SER A 272 -15.83 -12.38 8.90
C SER A 272 -17.19 -11.88 9.40
N GLU A 273 -18.05 -11.37 8.49
CA GLU A 273 -19.43 -11.00 8.80
C GLU A 273 -20.35 -12.22 8.86
N GLU A 274 -20.23 -13.19 7.94
CA GLU A 274 -20.96 -14.48 7.99
C GLU A 274 -20.47 -15.35 9.15
N GLU A 275 -19.18 -15.36 9.47
CA GLU A 275 -18.63 -16.04 10.65
C GLU A 275 -19.08 -15.34 11.94
N ARG A 276 -19.09 -14.00 12.00
CA ARG A 276 -19.70 -13.26 13.12
C ARG A 276 -21.20 -13.51 13.24
N GLU A 277 -21.96 -13.49 12.13
CA GLU A 277 -23.40 -13.73 12.14
C GLU A 277 -23.73 -15.18 12.51
N SER A 278 -22.93 -16.16 12.09
CA SER A 278 -23.09 -17.56 12.48
C SER A 278 -22.73 -17.81 13.95
N LEU A 279 -21.73 -17.11 14.50
CA LEU A 279 -21.39 -17.13 15.92
C LEU A 279 -22.45 -16.41 16.78
N VAL A 280 -23.07 -15.34 16.28
CA VAL A 280 -24.19 -14.65 16.93
C VAL A 280 -25.47 -15.50 16.88
N ASN A 281 -25.74 -16.18 15.76
CA ASN A 281 -26.89 -17.09 15.61
C ASN A 281 -26.74 -18.42 16.35
N SER A 282 -25.52 -18.91 16.56
CA SER A 282 -25.29 -20.10 17.39
C SER A 282 -25.46 -19.78 18.89
N ASN A 283 -25.05 -18.59 19.32
CA ASN A 283 -25.27 -18.12 20.70
C ASN A 283 -26.72 -17.75 21.02
N SER A 284 -27.54 -17.38 20.03
CA SER A 284 -28.97 -17.10 20.23
C SER A 284 -29.82 -18.38 20.34
N ARG A 285 -29.34 -19.51 19.79
CA ARG A 285 -29.98 -20.84 19.91
C ARG A 285 -29.64 -21.61 21.18
N SER A 286 -28.65 -21.15 21.97
CA SER A 286 -28.21 -21.78 23.22
C SER A 286 -28.80 -21.15 24.50
N ARG A 287 -29.82 -20.29 24.37
CA ARG A 287 -30.60 -19.80 25.51
C ARG A 287 -31.88 -20.60 25.66
N ASP A 288 -31.74 -21.83 26.13
CA ASP A 288 -32.89 -22.52 26.71
C ASP A 288 -33.36 -21.72 27.95
N PRO A 289 -34.66 -21.38 28.06
CA PRO A 289 -35.17 -20.71 29.25
C PRO A 289 -35.01 -21.62 30.47
N ILE A 290 -34.42 -21.05 31.53
CA ILE A 290 -34.30 -21.68 32.84
C ILE A 290 -35.69 -22.21 33.27
N PRO A 291 -35.88 -23.53 33.48
CA PRO A 291 -37.19 -24.03 33.87
C PRO A 291 -37.49 -23.68 35.32
N ILE A 292 -38.63 -23.00 35.51
CA ILE A 292 -39.24 -22.73 36.81
C ILE A 292 -39.63 -24.07 37.46
N ILE A 293 -39.12 -24.30 38.67
CA ILE A 293 -39.40 -25.49 39.49
C ILE A 293 -40.86 -25.45 39.93
N ALA A 294 -41.63 -26.50 39.63
CA ALA A 294 -42.89 -26.83 40.29
C ALA A 294 -42.87 -28.33 40.68
N PRO A 295 -43.29 -28.71 41.91
CA PRO A 295 -43.06 -30.05 42.42
C PRO A 295 -44.23 -31.02 42.16
N HIS A 296 -43.85 -32.31 42.08
CA HIS A 296 -44.59 -33.47 42.60
C HIS A 296 -45.60 -34.23 41.70
N ARG A 297 -45.22 -35.41 41.19
CA ARG A 297 -45.74 -36.74 41.61
C ARG A 297 -45.05 -37.92 40.88
N ARG A 298 -45.01 -39.06 41.58
CA ARG A 298 -44.26 -40.31 41.33
C ARG A 298 -44.84 -41.20 40.21
N SER A 299 -43.97 -42.01 39.57
CA SER A 299 -43.97 -43.52 39.61
C SER A 299 -43.90 -44.27 38.25
N ILE A 300 -42.77 -45.01 38.04
CA ILE A 300 -42.59 -46.44 37.63
C ILE A 300 -43.25 -46.90 36.26
N THR A 301 -42.66 -47.56 35.23
CA THR A 301 -41.86 -48.82 35.10
C THR A 301 -41.51 -49.15 33.59
N VAL A 302 -40.32 -49.75 33.33
CA VAL A 302 -39.94 -50.95 32.48
C VAL A 302 -39.94 -51.02 30.92
N GLY A 303 -38.78 -51.51 30.39
CA GLY A 303 -38.58 -52.51 29.29
C GLY A 303 -38.51 -51.98 27.83
N TYR A 304 -37.67 -52.39 26.86
CA TYR A 304 -36.81 -53.56 26.55
C TYR A 304 -35.70 -53.14 25.54
N GLY A 305 -34.60 -53.89 25.42
CA GLY A 305 -33.46 -53.59 24.51
C GLY A 305 -33.49 -54.28 23.14
N SER A 306 -32.58 -53.90 22.22
CA SER A 306 -31.90 -54.74 21.21
C SER A 306 -30.82 -53.94 20.42
N LEU A 307 -29.83 -54.70 19.92
CA LEU A 307 -28.48 -54.38 19.41
C LEU A 307 -28.43 -53.89 17.92
N PRO A 308 -27.24 -53.51 17.37
CA PRO A 308 -27.07 -52.62 16.20
C PRO A 308 -26.95 -53.34 14.85
N ILE A 309 -27.14 -52.62 13.75
CA ILE A 309 -26.92 -53.08 12.37
C ILE A 309 -25.98 -52.10 11.63
N ILE A 310 -25.00 -52.67 10.92
CA ILE A 310 -23.88 -52.05 10.20
C ILE A 310 -24.11 -52.09 8.67
N GLU A 311 -23.80 -50.97 7.98
CA GLU A 311 -23.42 -50.76 6.55
C GLU A 311 -24.40 -51.08 5.38
N PRO A 312 -24.11 -50.69 4.08
CA PRO A 312 -22.91 -50.03 3.51
C PRO A 312 -23.10 -48.85 2.51
N TYR A 313 -21.94 -48.27 2.21
CA TYR A 313 -21.48 -47.28 1.22
C TYR A 313 -21.66 -47.67 -0.28
N HIS A 314 -22.06 -46.73 -1.16
CA HIS A 314 -22.03 -46.90 -2.62
C HIS A 314 -21.98 -45.56 -3.40
N ARG A 315 -20.95 -45.35 -4.24
CA ARG A 315 -21.04 -44.89 -5.66
C ARG A 315 -19.66 -44.61 -6.28
N SER A 316 -19.31 -45.40 -7.30
CA SER A 316 -18.39 -45.03 -8.38
C SER A 316 -19.21 -44.83 -9.67
N ARG A 317 -18.87 -43.83 -10.47
CA ARG A 317 -19.46 -43.57 -11.81
C ARG A 317 -18.34 -43.52 -12.83
N ILE A 318 -18.48 -44.39 -13.84
CA ILE A 318 -17.66 -44.50 -15.05
C ILE A 318 -18.17 -43.48 -16.07
N SER A 319 -17.29 -42.83 -16.83
CA SER A 319 -17.65 -42.17 -18.08
C SER A 319 -16.62 -42.48 -19.18
N SER A 320 -17.14 -43.04 -20.27
CA SER A 320 -16.45 -43.54 -21.45
C SER A 320 -16.01 -42.44 -22.43
N ILE A 321 -15.01 -42.81 -23.22
CA ILE A 321 -14.46 -42.20 -24.44
C ILE A 321 -15.38 -42.48 -25.65
N THR A 322 -15.52 -41.54 -26.60
CA THR A 322 -15.80 -41.71 -28.06
C THR A 322 -15.71 -40.30 -28.71
N VAL A 323 -14.63 -39.91 -29.41
CA VAL A 323 -14.33 -40.03 -30.86
C VAL A 323 -15.42 -39.51 -31.81
N LEU A 324 -15.19 -38.32 -32.37
CA LEU A 324 -15.24 -37.99 -33.81
C LEU A 324 -14.48 -36.68 -34.04
#